data_AF-A0A1W9WJR6-F1
#
_entry.id   AF-A0A1W9WJR6-F1
#
_cell.length_a   1.000
_cell.length_b   1.000
_cell.length_c   1.000
_cell.angle_alpha   90.00
_cell.angle_beta   90.00
_cell.angle_gamma   90.00
#
_symmetry.space_group_name_H-M   'P 1'
#
loop_
_entity.id
_entity.type
_entity.pdbx_description
1 polymer ?
#
loop_
_entity_poly.entity_id
_entity_poly.type
_entity_poly.pdbx_seq_one_letter_code
_entity_poly.pdbx_strand_id
1 'polypeptide(L)'
;MKRNELLTNEDGTILVISLIILALASMIGVAATMTASIELQISGNDMRYAENFYKAEAAAMVGAGVIEVTTDVDLKDKKFRSEGETGEVINLPLKEELPDADHIGDDANWTTGTDKISAEAPDVISEEGYEARFLPVETPAKGASLGLAGTSGTKMHEFVIYGRSVRENPSSNKKLSEAIIEVGYKKRF
;
A
#
# COMPACT_ATOMS: atom_id res chain seq x y z
N MET A 1 -42.77 53.98 59.46
CA MET A 1 -42.80 53.37 58.11
C MET A 1 -41.45 52.71 57.85
N LYS A 2 -41.38 51.37 57.83
CA LYS A 2 -40.17 50.63 57.46
C LYS A 2 -40.20 50.41 55.94
N ARG A 3 -39.17 50.87 55.22
CA ARG A 3 -38.99 50.58 53.80
C ARG A 3 -38.43 49.15 53.69
N ASN A 4 -39.07 48.32 52.88
CA ASN A 4 -38.52 47.04 52.49
C ASN A 4 -37.42 47.30 51.47
N GLU A 5 -36.17 47.33 51.92
CA GLU A 5 -35.03 47.25 51.03
C GLU A 5 -34.94 45.80 50.53
N LEU A 6 -35.42 45.58 49.30
CA LEU A 6 -35.14 44.36 48.54
C LEU A 6 -33.63 44.33 48.33
N LEU A 7 -32.92 43.55 49.16
CA LEU A 7 -31.49 43.29 48.98
C LEU A 7 -31.28 42.70 47.58
N THR A 8 -30.74 43.51 46.67
CA THR A 8 -30.45 43.17 45.28
C THR A 8 -29.22 42.24 45.22
N ASN A 9 -29.47 40.94 45.05
CA ASN A 9 -28.45 39.88 44.89
C ASN A 9 -27.94 39.79 43.43
N GLU A 10 -27.59 40.92 42.84
CA GLU A 10 -27.18 41.00 41.43
C GLU A 10 -25.71 40.55 41.24
N ASP A 11 -24.87 40.82 42.24
CA ASP A 11 -23.45 40.46 42.22
C ASP A 11 -23.21 38.94 42.22
N GLY A 12 -24.01 38.18 42.99
CA GLY A 12 -23.94 36.71 43.01
C GLY A 12 -24.45 36.09 41.70
N THR A 13 -25.42 36.74 41.05
CA THR A 13 -25.99 36.28 39.78
C THR A 13 -24.98 36.39 38.63
N ILE A 14 -24.19 37.46 38.60
CA ILE A 14 -23.11 37.64 37.61
C ILE A 14 -22.05 36.54 37.75
N LEU A 15 -21.71 36.14 38.98
CA LEU A 15 -20.75 35.06 39.23
C LEU A 15 -21.26 33.71 38.71
N VAL A 16 -22.54 33.38 38.93
CA VAL A 16 -23.15 32.15 38.42
C VAL A 16 -23.20 32.15 36.89
N ILE A 17 -23.60 33.25 36.27
CA ILE A 17 -23.63 33.39 34.81
C ILE A 17 -22.22 33.22 34.24
N SER A 18 -21.21 33.83 34.86
CA SER A 18 -19.82 33.72 34.43
C SER A 18 -19.32 32.27 34.50
N LEU A 19 -19.66 31.54 35.58
CA LEU A 19 -19.32 30.13 35.73
C LEU A 19 -19.99 29.26 34.65
N ILE A 20 -21.25 29.52 34.32
CA ILE A 20 -21.97 28.81 33.26
C ILE A 20 -21.30 29.06 31.90
N ILE A 21 -20.95 30.31 31.59
CA ILE A 21 -20.25 30.65 30.34
C ILE A 21 -18.88 29.97 30.28
N LEU A 22 -18.11 29.97 31.37
CA LEU A 22 -16.83 29.26 31.47
C LEU A 22 -16.99 27.74 31.27
N ALA A 23 -18.00 27.13 31.89
CA ALA A 23 -18.29 25.71 31.73
C ALA A 23 -18.68 25.37 30.28
N LEU A 24 -19.52 26.20 29.65
CA LEU A 24 -19.90 26.05 28.24
C LEU A 24 -18.70 26.19 27.31
N ALA A 25 -17.88 27.23 27.51
CA ALA A 25 -16.67 27.45 26.73
C ALA A 25 -15.68 26.27 26.87
N SER A 26 -15.56 25.72 28.07
CA SER A 26 -14.71 24.55 28.34
C SER A 26 -15.22 23.30 27.62
N MET A 27 -16.54 23.06 27.64
CA MET A 27 -17.15 21.94 26.90
C MET A 27 -16.94 22.06 25.40
N ILE A 28 -17.08 23.28 24.84
CA ILE A 28 -16.81 23.54 23.42
C ILE A 28 -15.32 23.31 23.12
N GLY A 29 -14.42 23.77 23.98
CA GLY A 29 -12.98 23.57 23.82
C GLY A 29 -12.57 22.09 23.81
N VAL A 30 -13.15 21.29 24.70
CA VAL A 30 -12.93 19.83 24.73
C VAL A 30 -13.49 19.17 23.47
N ALA A 31 -14.72 19.50 23.07
CA ALA A 31 -15.34 18.95 21.87
C ALA A 31 -14.53 19.29 20.59
N ALA A 32 -14.04 20.52 20.48
CA ALA A 32 -13.18 20.95 19.38
C ALA A 32 -11.85 20.18 19.36
N THR A 33 -11.22 20.00 20.54
CA THR A 33 -9.95 19.25 20.66
C THR A 33 -10.13 17.77 20.29
N MET A 34 -11.24 17.15 20.71
CA MET A 34 -11.58 15.78 20.34
C MET A 34 -11.76 15.64 18.83
N THR A 35 -12.48 16.59 18.21
CA THR A 35 -12.71 16.59 16.76
C THR A 35 -11.38 16.71 16.01
N ALA A 36 -10.53 17.67 16.37
CA ALA A 36 -9.21 17.85 15.76
C ALA A 36 -8.32 16.60 15.92
N SER A 37 -8.37 15.93 17.08
CA SER A 37 -7.61 14.69 17.30
C SER A 37 -8.08 13.55 16.38
N ILE A 38 -9.38 13.44 16.13
CA ILE A 38 -9.94 12.45 15.19
C ILE A 38 -9.51 12.78 13.76
N GLU A 39 -9.61 14.04 13.34
CA GLU A 39 -9.20 14.46 11.99
C GLU A 39 -7.72 14.22 11.73
N LEU A 40 -6.85 14.47 12.72
CA LEU A 40 -5.42 14.16 12.62
C LEU A 40 -5.16 12.66 12.48
N GLN A 41 -5.92 11.81 13.19
CA GLN A 41 -5.79 10.37 13.05
C GLN A 41 -6.24 9.89 11.67
N ILE A 42 -7.34 10.43 11.14
CA ILE A 42 -7.84 10.12 9.80
C ILE A 42 -6.81 10.57 8.75
N SER A 43 -6.35 11.83 8.81
CA SER A 43 -5.34 12.35 7.89
C SER A 43 -4.03 11.56 7.96
N GLY A 44 -3.61 11.14 9.15
CA GLY A 44 -2.43 10.30 9.32
C GLY A 44 -2.59 8.90 8.72
N ASN A 45 -3.81 8.35 8.68
CA ASN A 45 -4.09 7.09 8.01
C ASN A 45 -4.11 7.27 6.48
N ASP A 46 -4.77 8.32 5.98
CA ASP A 46 -4.87 8.63 4.55
C ASP A 46 -3.48 8.90 3.94
N MET A 47 -2.63 9.62 4.66
CA MET A 47 -1.25 9.89 4.25
C MET A 47 -0.44 8.59 4.09
N ARG A 48 -0.50 7.69 5.08
CA ARG A 48 0.22 6.40 5.02
C ARG A 48 -0.32 5.49 3.90
N TYR A 49 -1.63 5.52 3.68
CA TYR A 49 -2.23 4.78 2.58
C TYR A 49 -1.74 5.31 1.23
N ALA A 50 -1.72 6.63 1.04
CA ALA A 50 -1.22 7.27 -0.18
C ALA A 50 0.26 6.95 -0.42
N GLU A 51 1.11 7.05 0.60
CA GLU A 51 2.54 6.69 0.52
C GLU A 51 2.73 5.23 0.10
N ASN A 52 2.03 4.29 0.75
CA ASN A 52 2.08 2.89 0.38
C ASN A 52 1.57 2.65 -1.04
N PHE A 53 0.51 3.35 -1.47
CA PHE A 53 -0.01 3.25 -2.82
C PHE A 53 1.05 3.66 -3.85
N TYR A 54 1.66 4.83 -3.68
CA TYR A 54 2.71 5.30 -4.60
C TYR A 54 3.93 4.36 -4.62
N LYS A 55 4.32 3.81 -3.47
CA LYS A 55 5.42 2.83 -3.39
C LYS A 55 5.05 1.51 -4.06
N ALA A 56 3.82 1.03 -3.87
CA ALA A 56 3.33 -0.18 -4.55
C ALA A 56 3.30 0.02 -6.07
N GLU A 57 2.89 1.20 -6.55
CA GLU A 57 2.87 1.53 -7.98
C GLU A 57 4.29 1.57 -8.54
N ALA A 58 5.20 2.25 -7.84
CA ALA A 58 6.60 2.31 -8.22
C ALA A 58 7.21 0.91 -8.30
N ALA A 59 6.91 0.02 -7.35
CA ALA A 59 7.36 -1.36 -7.39
C ALA A 59 6.83 -2.12 -8.62
N ALA A 60 5.53 -1.98 -8.94
CA ALA A 60 4.97 -2.56 -10.17
C ALA A 60 5.66 -2.03 -11.44
N MET A 61 6.02 -0.74 -11.46
CA MET A 61 6.72 -0.13 -12.58
C MET A 61 8.16 -0.60 -12.72
N VAL A 62 8.88 -0.80 -11.62
CA VAL A 62 10.18 -1.48 -11.62
C VAL A 62 10.03 -2.88 -12.22
N GLY A 63 9.01 -3.63 -11.81
CA GLY A 63 8.71 -4.95 -12.37
C GLY A 63 8.46 -4.93 -13.89
N ALA A 64 7.78 -3.91 -14.40
CA ALA A 64 7.58 -3.72 -15.84
C ALA A 64 8.91 -3.44 -16.56
N GLY A 65 9.78 -2.62 -15.97
CA GLY A 65 11.13 -2.37 -16.48
C GLY A 65 11.98 -3.65 -16.54
N VAL A 66 11.87 -4.50 -15.52
CA VAL A 66 12.56 -5.80 -15.49
C VAL A 66 12.05 -6.73 -16.60
N ILE A 67 10.74 -6.77 -16.86
CA ILE A 67 10.18 -7.53 -17.99
C ILE A 67 10.66 -6.96 -19.35
N GLU A 68 10.82 -5.64 -19.47
CA GLU A 68 11.32 -4.98 -20.68
C GLU A 68 12.75 -5.42 -21.04
N VAL A 69 13.61 -5.68 -20.06
CA VAL A 69 14.99 -6.16 -20.31
C VAL A 69 15.13 -7.68 -20.33
N THR A 70 14.09 -8.42 -19.92
CA THR A 70 14.09 -9.89 -19.92
C THR A 70 14.19 -10.44 -21.35
N THR A 71 14.92 -11.55 -21.52
CA THR A 71 15.12 -12.21 -22.83
C THR A 71 14.16 -13.39 -23.04
N ASP A 72 13.91 -13.76 -24.30
CA ASP A 72 13.10 -14.93 -24.67
C ASP A 72 13.57 -16.25 -24.04
N VAL A 73 14.88 -16.35 -23.76
CA VAL A 73 15.48 -17.55 -23.18
C VAL A 73 15.07 -17.69 -21.73
N ASP A 74 15.17 -16.60 -20.96
CA ASP A 74 14.80 -16.59 -19.54
C ASP A 74 13.29 -16.83 -19.36
N LEU A 75 12.46 -16.30 -20.27
CA LEU A 75 11.01 -16.53 -20.27
C LEU A 75 10.61 -17.96 -20.54
N LYS A 76 11.31 -18.67 -21.42
CA LYS A 76 11.06 -20.10 -21.66
C LYS A 76 11.28 -20.93 -20.40
N ASP A 77 12.24 -20.52 -19.58
CA ASP A 77 12.53 -21.14 -18.28
C ASP A 77 11.64 -20.58 -17.15
N LYS A 78 10.63 -19.75 -17.47
CA LYS A 78 9.74 -19.05 -16.54
C LYS A 78 10.51 -18.29 -15.45
N LYS A 79 11.57 -17.62 -15.85
CA LYS A 79 12.46 -16.88 -14.96
C LYS A 79 12.72 -15.49 -15.51
N PHE A 80 12.92 -14.53 -14.63
CA PHE A 80 13.47 -13.23 -14.99
C PHE A 80 14.60 -12.87 -14.04
N ARG A 81 15.55 -12.07 -14.54
CA ARG A 81 16.64 -11.53 -13.74
C ARG A 81 16.27 -10.12 -13.32
N SER A 82 16.10 -9.92 -12.02
CA SER A 82 16.01 -8.58 -11.43
C SER A 82 17.41 -7.95 -11.45
N GLU A 83 17.54 -6.71 -11.94
CA GLU A 83 18.77 -5.92 -11.84
C GLU A 83 18.96 -5.34 -10.42
N GLY A 84 18.88 -6.19 -9.40
CA GLY A 84 19.42 -5.88 -8.07
C GLY A 84 20.94 -6.10 -8.03
N GLU A 85 21.62 -5.65 -6.96
CA GLU A 85 23.08 -5.79 -6.75
C GLU A 85 23.62 -7.24 -6.93
N THR A 86 22.75 -8.24 -6.89
CA THR A 86 23.10 -9.67 -6.95
C THR A 86 22.64 -10.40 -8.23
N GLY A 87 21.98 -9.74 -9.18
CA GLY A 87 21.47 -10.39 -10.40
C GLY A 87 20.47 -11.52 -10.10
N GLU A 88 19.58 -11.27 -9.14
CA GLU A 88 18.70 -12.29 -8.58
C GLU A 88 17.73 -12.85 -9.63
N VAL A 89 17.68 -14.18 -9.73
CA VAL A 89 16.72 -14.89 -10.56
C VAL A 89 15.44 -15.11 -9.75
N ILE A 90 14.31 -14.83 -10.37
CA ILE A 90 12.98 -14.89 -9.75
C ILE A 90 12.08 -15.70 -10.65
N ASN A 91 11.27 -16.57 -10.04
CA ASN A 91 10.32 -17.39 -10.77
C ASN A 91 9.15 -16.52 -11.24
N LEU A 92 8.73 -16.74 -12.48
CA LEU A 92 7.57 -16.13 -13.09
C LEU A 92 6.41 -17.14 -13.04
N PRO A 93 5.60 -17.13 -11.98
CA PRO A 93 4.47 -18.04 -11.90
C PRO A 93 3.45 -17.72 -12.99
N LEU A 94 2.84 -18.77 -13.55
CA LEU A 94 1.56 -18.61 -14.23
C LEU A 94 0.49 -18.33 -13.19
N LYS A 95 -0.54 -17.55 -13.55
CA LYS A 95 -1.65 -17.24 -12.64
C LYS A 95 -2.32 -18.47 -12.03
N GLU A 96 -2.35 -19.57 -12.78
CA GLU A 96 -2.95 -20.86 -12.38
C GLU A 96 -2.01 -21.72 -11.51
N GLU A 97 -0.73 -21.38 -11.46
CA GLU A 97 0.34 -22.12 -10.74
C GLU A 97 0.78 -21.41 -9.45
N LEU A 98 0.09 -20.33 -9.04
CA LEU A 98 0.44 -19.61 -7.81
C LEU A 98 0.29 -20.54 -6.59
N PRO A 99 1.27 -20.59 -5.66
CA PRO A 99 1.40 -21.64 -4.67
C PRO A 99 0.23 -21.84 -3.69
N ASP A 100 -0.68 -20.88 -3.57
CA ASP A 100 -1.92 -21.04 -2.82
C ASP A 100 -3.05 -20.24 -3.52
N ALA A 101 -4.15 -20.92 -3.82
CA ALA A 101 -5.16 -20.50 -4.79
C ALA A 101 -6.04 -19.30 -4.36
N ASP A 102 -5.82 -18.70 -3.19
CA ASP A 102 -6.63 -17.63 -2.60
C ASP A 102 -5.79 -16.40 -2.16
N HIS A 103 -5.12 -15.74 -3.11
CA HIS A 103 -4.89 -14.28 -3.16
C HIS A 103 -3.43 -13.80 -3.26
N ILE A 104 -3.27 -12.72 -4.04
CA ILE A 104 -2.11 -11.81 -4.05
C ILE A 104 -1.84 -11.16 -2.69
N GLY A 105 -2.80 -11.22 -1.75
CA GLY A 105 -2.68 -10.67 -0.41
C GLY A 105 -1.95 -11.55 0.59
N ASP A 106 -1.63 -12.81 0.25
CA ASP A 106 -0.90 -13.70 1.16
C ASP A 106 0.57 -13.29 1.27
N ASP A 107 1.02 -13.02 2.49
CA ASP A 107 2.40 -12.65 2.82
C ASP A 107 3.41 -13.69 2.32
N ALA A 108 3.02 -14.98 2.24
CA ALA A 108 3.88 -16.06 1.73
C ALA A 108 4.35 -15.84 0.29
N ASN A 109 3.55 -15.16 -0.53
CA ASN A 109 3.88 -14.83 -1.92
C ASN A 109 4.89 -13.67 -2.03
N TRP A 110 5.13 -12.97 -0.92
CA TRP A 110 5.97 -11.78 -0.82
C TRP A 110 7.22 -12.01 0.02
N THR A 111 7.75 -13.23 0.00
CA THR A 111 8.86 -13.65 0.85
C THR A 111 10.22 -13.59 0.13
N THR A 112 11.29 -13.64 0.93
CA THR A 112 12.67 -13.81 0.49
C THR A 112 13.07 -15.30 0.55
N GLY A 113 13.90 -15.79 -0.38
CA GLY A 113 14.35 -17.19 -0.38
C GLY A 113 14.66 -17.77 -1.75
N THR A 114 14.90 -19.09 -1.79
CA THR A 114 15.39 -19.83 -2.97
C THR A 114 14.31 -20.08 -4.04
N ASP A 115 13.05 -20.19 -3.62
CA ASP A 115 11.89 -20.43 -4.50
C ASP A 115 11.00 -19.19 -4.63
N LYS A 116 11.60 -17.99 -4.56
CA LYS A 116 10.83 -16.75 -4.57
C LYS A 116 10.14 -16.49 -5.90
N ILE A 117 8.94 -15.93 -5.79
CA ILE A 117 8.09 -15.48 -6.89
C ILE A 117 7.93 -13.95 -6.93
N SER A 118 8.41 -13.25 -5.88
CA SER A 118 8.44 -11.79 -5.82
C SER A 118 9.86 -11.26 -5.65
N ALA A 119 10.06 -10.05 -6.16
CA ALA A 119 11.30 -9.30 -6.14
C ALA A 119 11.17 -8.10 -5.22
N GLU A 120 12.26 -7.70 -4.60
CA GLU A 120 12.35 -6.37 -4.00
C GLU A 120 12.48 -5.31 -5.10
N ALA A 121 11.85 -4.15 -4.91
CA ALA A 121 11.97 -3.02 -5.81
C ALA A 121 13.09 -2.09 -5.31
N PRO A 122 14.32 -2.18 -5.85
CA PRO A 122 15.41 -1.29 -5.45
C PRO A 122 15.01 0.17 -5.64
N ASP A 123 15.53 1.06 -4.79
CA ASP A 123 15.30 2.51 -4.77
C ASP A 123 13.89 3.01 -4.42
N VAL A 124 12.89 2.13 -4.28
CA VAL A 124 11.56 2.50 -3.72
C VAL A 124 11.61 2.62 -2.17
N ILE A 125 12.65 2.05 -1.59
CA ILE A 125 12.88 1.79 -0.16
C ILE A 125 13.73 2.89 0.47
N SER A 126 13.27 4.15 0.35
CA SER A 126 14.02 5.30 0.86
C SER A 126 13.87 5.54 2.37
N GLU A 127 12.98 4.80 3.05
CA GLU A 127 12.55 5.10 4.42
C GLU A 127 12.46 3.83 5.30
N GLU A 128 12.93 3.94 6.54
CA GLU A 128 12.87 2.85 7.52
C GLU A 128 11.43 2.38 7.75
N GLY A 129 11.23 1.05 7.72
CA GLY A 129 9.95 0.41 8.00
C GLY A 129 9.01 0.29 6.80
N TYR A 130 9.42 0.70 5.59
CA TYR A 130 8.72 0.35 4.35
C TYR A 130 9.42 -0.81 3.65
N GLU A 131 8.63 -1.77 3.18
CA GLU A 131 9.05 -2.80 2.24
C GLU A 131 8.23 -2.64 0.96
N ALA A 132 8.90 -2.65 -0.20
CA ALA A 132 8.27 -2.56 -1.50
C ALA A 132 8.76 -3.69 -2.40
N ARG A 133 7.81 -4.47 -2.92
CA ARG A 133 8.09 -5.66 -3.74
C ARG A 133 7.21 -5.70 -4.97
N PHE A 134 7.62 -6.43 -5.99
CA PHE A 134 6.81 -6.72 -7.16
C PHE A 134 6.77 -8.21 -7.49
N LEU A 135 5.66 -8.64 -8.06
CA LEU A 135 5.39 -10.02 -8.43
C LEU A 135 4.75 -10.03 -9.82
N PRO A 136 5.51 -10.35 -10.88
CA PRO A 136 4.95 -10.50 -12.20
C PRO A 136 4.33 -11.90 -12.33
N VAL A 137 3.13 -11.95 -12.90
CA VAL A 137 2.39 -13.18 -13.15
C VAL A 137 2.10 -13.25 -14.63
N GLU A 138 2.51 -14.33 -15.27
CA GLU A 138 2.19 -14.54 -16.67
C GLU A 138 0.76 -15.04 -16.82
N THR A 139 0.06 -14.48 -17.80
CA THR A 139 -1.27 -14.90 -18.23
C THR A 139 -1.23 -15.26 -19.72
N PRO A 140 -1.90 -16.35 -20.14
CA PRO A 140 -1.95 -16.69 -21.55
C PRO A 140 -2.66 -15.58 -22.33
N ALA A 141 -1.99 -15.00 -23.33
CA ALA A 141 -2.56 -13.94 -24.15
C ALA A 141 -3.80 -14.44 -24.91
N LYS A 142 -4.95 -13.80 -24.67
CA LYS A 142 -6.21 -14.14 -25.36
C LYS A 142 -6.07 -13.91 -26.87
N GLY A 143 -6.23 -14.97 -27.67
CA GLY A 143 -6.19 -14.91 -29.13
C GLY A 143 -4.86 -15.30 -29.78
N ALA A 144 -3.85 -15.71 -29.00
CA ALA A 144 -2.69 -16.39 -29.55
C ALA A 144 -3.12 -17.79 -30.05
N SER A 145 -3.11 -18.00 -31.37
CA SER A 145 -3.52 -19.29 -31.94
C SER A 145 -2.55 -20.39 -31.48
N LEU A 146 -3.10 -21.43 -30.83
CA LEU A 146 -2.36 -22.62 -30.37
C LEU A 146 -1.52 -23.27 -31.49
N GLY A 147 -1.91 -23.07 -32.75
CA GLY A 147 -1.28 -23.67 -33.94
C GLY A 147 0.04 -23.05 -34.41
N LEU A 148 0.47 -21.91 -33.85
CA LEU A 148 1.78 -21.29 -34.15
C LEU A 148 2.83 -21.54 -33.06
N ALA A 149 2.51 -22.36 -32.05
CA ALA A 149 3.36 -22.61 -30.89
C ALA A 149 4.75 -23.20 -31.24
N GLY A 150 4.93 -23.76 -32.44
CA GLY A 150 6.18 -24.36 -32.93
C GLY A 150 6.89 -23.60 -34.07
N THR A 151 6.46 -22.39 -34.43
CA THR A 151 7.12 -21.60 -35.49
C THR A 151 7.87 -20.43 -34.84
N SER A 152 9.10 -20.15 -35.29
CA SER A 152 10.01 -19.12 -34.78
C SER A 152 9.56 -17.66 -35.01
N GLY A 153 8.28 -17.36 -34.80
CA GLY A 153 7.70 -16.02 -34.83
C GLY A 153 7.51 -15.45 -33.43
N THR A 154 7.44 -14.12 -33.33
CA THR A 154 7.31 -13.40 -32.06
C THR A 154 5.98 -13.72 -31.36
N LYS A 155 6.05 -14.21 -30.12
CA LYS A 155 4.87 -14.56 -29.29
C LYS A 155 4.47 -13.35 -28.44
N MET A 156 3.16 -13.12 -28.35
CA MET A 156 2.61 -12.10 -27.46
C MET A 156 2.44 -12.71 -26.07
N HIS A 157 3.08 -12.12 -25.06
CA HIS A 157 2.94 -12.49 -23.66
C HIS A 157 2.19 -11.37 -22.92
N GLU A 158 1.22 -11.76 -22.10
CA GLU A 158 0.43 -10.86 -21.26
C GLU A 158 0.80 -11.12 -19.80
N PHE A 159 1.25 -10.07 -19.12
CA PHE A 159 1.66 -10.13 -17.73
C PHE A 159 0.72 -9.28 -16.90
N VAL A 160 0.49 -9.76 -15.69
CA VAL A 160 -0.13 -8.98 -14.63
C VAL A 160 0.94 -8.78 -13.57
N ILE A 161 1.37 -7.54 -13.40
CA ILE A 161 2.42 -7.19 -12.46
C ILE A 161 1.76 -6.63 -11.22
N TYR A 162 1.96 -7.33 -10.10
CA TYR A 162 1.52 -6.87 -8.82
C TYR A 162 2.66 -6.12 -8.14
N GLY A 163 2.41 -4.89 -7.72
CA GLY A 163 3.28 -4.15 -6.83
C GLY A 163 2.68 -4.11 -5.44
N ARG A 164 3.49 -4.29 -4.42
CA ARG A 164 3.06 -4.27 -3.02
C ARG A 164 3.98 -3.40 -2.21
N SER A 165 3.39 -2.59 -1.34
CA SER A 165 4.12 -1.91 -0.30
C SER A 165 3.48 -2.16 1.05
N VAL A 166 4.32 -2.54 2.01
CA VAL A 166 3.96 -2.77 3.40
C VAL A 166 4.74 -1.80 4.26
N ARG A 167 4.05 -1.18 5.21
CA ARG A 167 4.69 -0.43 6.28
C ARG A 167 4.56 -1.22 7.57
N GLU A 168 5.69 -1.50 8.21
CA GLU A 168 5.75 -2.23 9.46
C GLU A 168 6.25 -1.35 10.59
N ASN A 169 5.83 -1.66 11.81
CA ASN A 169 6.43 -1.07 12.99
C ASN A 169 7.77 -1.77 13.27
N PRO A 170 8.91 -1.07 13.19
CA PRO A 170 10.24 -1.68 13.34
C PRO A 170 10.48 -2.29 14.73
N SER A 171 9.70 -1.91 15.74
CA SER A 171 9.82 -2.46 17.10
C SER A 171 8.93 -3.69 17.37
N SER A 172 7.93 -3.96 16.52
CA SER A 172 6.96 -5.05 16.78
C SER A 172 6.65 -5.93 15.58
N ASN A 173 7.25 -5.64 14.41
CA ASN A 173 6.97 -6.29 13.11
C ASN A 173 5.47 -6.39 12.80
N LYS A 174 4.69 -5.45 13.35
CA LYS A 174 3.26 -5.37 13.09
C LYS A 174 3.04 -4.51 11.85
N LYS A 175 2.35 -5.09 10.87
CA LYS A 175 1.85 -4.38 9.68
C LYS A 175 0.95 -3.21 10.12
N LEU A 176 1.36 -2.00 9.75
CA LEU A 176 0.67 -0.74 10.02
C LEU A 176 -0.22 -0.33 8.85
N SER A 177 0.26 -0.51 7.63
CA SER A 177 -0.49 -0.24 6.41
C SER A 177 0.04 -1.11 5.27
N GLU A 178 -0.81 -1.36 4.28
CA GLU A 178 -0.48 -2.16 3.10
C GLU A 178 -1.24 -1.61 1.89
N ALA A 179 -0.58 -1.60 0.74
CA ALA A 179 -1.22 -1.39 -0.55
C ALA A 179 -0.70 -2.42 -1.54
N ILE A 180 -1.61 -2.93 -2.37
CA ILE A 180 -1.29 -3.80 -3.51
C ILE A 180 -1.93 -3.17 -4.74
N ILE A 181 -1.15 -3.06 -5.81
CA ILE A 181 -1.58 -2.52 -7.09
C ILE A 181 -1.35 -3.57 -8.17
N GLU A 182 -2.30 -3.65 -9.09
CA GLU A 182 -2.23 -4.51 -10.26
C GLU A 182 -2.00 -3.65 -11.51
N VAL A 183 -0.96 -3.96 -12.28
CA VAL A 183 -0.65 -3.32 -13.56
C VAL A 183 -0.60 -4.38 -14.66
N GLY A 184 -1.44 -4.22 -15.68
CA GLY A 184 -1.40 -5.05 -16.87
C GLY A 184 -0.26 -4.63 -17.80
N TYR A 185 0.54 -5.58 -18.26
CA TYR A 185 1.67 -5.33 -19.13
C TYR A 185 1.72 -6.34 -20.28
N LYS A 186 2.15 -5.89 -21.46
CA LYS A 186 2.04 -6.64 -22.71
C LYS A 186 3.31 -6.49 -23.51
N LYS A 187 4.00 -7.60 -23.77
CA LYS A 187 5.26 -7.58 -24.52
C LYS A 187 5.31 -8.72 -25.54
N ARG A 188 5.99 -8.45 -26.65
CA ARG A 188 6.30 -9.43 -27.68
C ARG A 188 7.75 -9.88 -27.51
N PHE A 189 7.94 -11.18 -27.57
CA PHE A 189 9.23 -11.86 -27.53
C PHE A 189 9.39 -12.58 -28.87
#